data_AF-A0A318D977-F1
#
_entry.id   AF-A0A318D977-F1
#
_cell.length_a   1.000
_cell.length_b   1.000
_cell.length_c   1.000
_cell.angle_alpha   90.00
_cell.angle_beta   90.00
_cell.angle_gamma   90.00
#
_symmetry.space_group_name_H-M   'P 1'
#
loop_
_entity.id
_entity.type
_entity.pdbx_description
1 polymer ?
#
loop_
_entity_poly.entity_id
_entity_poly.type
_entity_poly.pdbx_seq_one_letter_code
_entity_poly.pdbx_strand_id
1 'polypeptide(L)'
;MLGSRGGIVSCEVCSRFPCQIRSPQELKRSLRKASELVDSEKLEYLGKGYWGDRFAKIRHGGSWGDFVTNFFRCTHCTQLFHLHAETYHGSGGAFEAIDKIEKNEKFEPENP
;
A
#
# COMPACT_ATOMS: atom_id res chain seq x y z
N MET A 1 9.35 -21.00 22.77
CA MET A 1 9.81 -19.59 22.66
C MET A 1 11.12 -19.58 21.89
N LEU A 2 11.41 -18.47 21.20
CA LEU A 2 12.49 -18.23 20.22
C LEU A 2 12.09 -18.71 18.81
N GLY A 3 11.93 -17.89 17.78
CA GLY A 3 12.32 -16.51 17.55
C GLY A 3 12.95 -16.43 16.17
N SER A 4 12.15 -16.20 15.13
CA SER A 4 12.66 -16.09 13.75
C SER A 4 12.75 -14.61 13.36
N ARG A 5 13.99 -14.13 13.28
CA ARG A 5 14.39 -12.83 12.75
C ARG A 5 14.36 -12.89 11.22
N GLY A 6 13.78 -11.87 10.58
CA GLY A 6 14.12 -11.36 9.25
C GLY A 6 14.14 -12.30 8.04
N GLY A 7 13.14 -12.14 7.15
CA GLY A 7 13.30 -12.34 5.71
C GLY A 7 13.03 -13.74 5.17
N ILE A 8 11.83 -13.95 4.61
CA ILE A 8 11.55 -14.43 3.24
C ILE A 8 10.03 -14.35 3.05
N VAL A 9 9.61 -13.60 2.04
CA VAL A 9 8.21 -13.40 1.64
C VAL A 9 7.69 -14.71 1.04
N SER A 10 7.30 -15.67 1.87
CA SER A 10 6.77 -16.98 1.46
C SER A 10 5.24 -17.00 1.30
N CYS A 11 4.61 -15.83 1.24
CA CYS A 11 3.19 -15.73 0.93
C CYS A 11 3.00 -15.46 -0.56
N GLU A 12 2.19 -16.27 -1.25
CA GLU A 12 1.88 -16.11 -2.68
C GLU A 12 1.24 -14.76 -3.02
N VAL A 13 0.54 -14.14 -2.05
CA VAL A 13 -0.01 -12.79 -2.20
C VAL A 13 1.12 -11.76 -2.16
N CYS A 14 2.04 -11.93 -1.22
CA CYS A 14 3.11 -10.98 -0.98
C CYS A 14 4.23 -11.07 -2.02
N SER A 15 4.49 -12.24 -2.61
CA SER A 15 5.48 -12.41 -3.69
C SER A 15 5.13 -11.65 -4.98
N ARG A 16 3.87 -11.21 -5.10
CA ARG A 16 3.41 -10.38 -6.21
C ARG A 16 3.80 -8.89 -6.04
N PHE A 17 4.45 -8.50 -4.94
CA PHE A 17 4.95 -7.15 -4.63
C PHE A 17 6.38 -7.29 -4.08
N PRO A 18 7.29 -6.32 -4.23
CA PRO A 18 7.09 -4.89 -4.45
C PRO A 18 7.15 -4.43 -5.91
N CYS A 19 6.55 -3.27 -6.20
CA CYS A 19 6.73 -2.56 -7.47
C CYS A 19 7.09 -1.09 -7.24
N GLN A 20 8.11 -0.63 -7.96
CA GLN A 20 8.44 0.79 -8.02
C GLN A 20 7.43 1.51 -8.92
N ILE A 21 7.03 2.72 -8.52
CA ILE A 21 6.09 3.58 -9.24
C ILE A 21 6.90 4.77 -9.74
N ARG A 22 7.12 4.85 -11.06
CA ARG A 22 7.87 5.94 -11.71
C ARG A 22 6.97 6.80 -12.61
N SER A 23 5.72 6.38 -12.80
CA SER A 23 4.76 7.03 -13.68
C SER A 23 3.33 6.94 -13.14
N PRO A 24 2.44 7.88 -13.53
CA PRO A 24 1.03 7.79 -13.21
C PRO A 24 0.38 6.48 -13.66
N GLN A 25 0.81 5.91 -14.79
CA GLN A 25 0.30 4.64 -15.31
C GLN A 25 0.65 3.46 -14.40
N GLU A 26 1.86 3.45 -13.82
CA GLU A 26 2.24 2.44 -12.83
C GLU A 26 1.47 2.59 -11.53
N LEU A 27 1.22 3.83 -11.08
CA LEU A 27 0.36 4.07 -9.92
C LEU A 27 -1.05 3.52 -10.16
N LYS A 28 -1.66 3.79 -11.33
CA LYS A 28 -2.98 3.22 -11.69
C LYS A 28 -2.99 1.69 -11.62
N ARG A 29 -1.94 1.05 -12.14
CA ARG A 29 -1.81 -0.41 -12.11
C ARG A 29 -1.69 -0.93 -10.68
N SER A 30 -0.87 -0.28 -9.85
CA SER A 30 -0.71 -0.63 -8.43
C SER A 30 -2.02 -0.46 -7.64
N LEU A 31 -2.74 0.64 -7.85
CA LEU A 31 -4.05 0.89 -7.22
C LEU A 31 -5.09 -0.15 -7.64
N ARG A 32 -5.16 -0.49 -8.93
CA ARG A 32 -6.08 -1.53 -9.42
C ARG A 32 -5.80 -2.89 -8.79
N LYS A 33 -4.51 -3.27 -8.75
CA LYS A 33 -4.08 -4.54 -8.17
C LYS A 33 -4.33 -4.59 -6.66
N ALA A 34 -4.10 -3.48 -5.95
CA ALA A 34 -4.49 -3.36 -4.55
C ALA A 34 -6.01 -3.55 -4.39
N SER A 35 -6.83 -2.98 -5.29
CA SER A 35 -8.29 -3.13 -5.23
C SER A 35 -8.69 -4.57 -5.39
N GLU A 36 -8.17 -5.27 -6.40
CA GLU A 36 -8.46 -6.69 -6.64
C GLU A 36 -8.11 -7.57 -5.42
N LEU A 37 -7.04 -7.24 -4.70
CA LEU A 37 -6.63 -7.99 -3.51
C LEU A 37 -7.45 -7.63 -2.27
N VAL A 38 -7.89 -6.39 -2.14
CA VAL A 38 -8.84 -5.99 -1.10
C VAL A 38 -10.21 -6.63 -1.34
N ASP A 39 -10.68 -6.60 -2.58
CA ASP A 39 -11.96 -7.19 -3.00
C ASP A 39 -11.99 -8.73 -2.86
N SER A 40 -10.81 -9.37 -2.94
CA SER A 40 -10.66 -10.81 -2.68
C SER A 40 -10.22 -11.15 -1.26
N GLU A 41 -10.27 -10.19 -0.33
CA GLU A 41 -9.95 -10.35 1.10
C GLU A 41 -8.52 -10.86 1.37
N LYS A 42 -7.60 -10.67 0.41
CA LYS A 42 -6.18 -11.04 0.52
C LYS A 42 -5.33 -9.92 1.12
N LEU A 43 -5.79 -8.69 0.95
CA LEU A 43 -5.29 -7.51 1.62
C LEU A 43 -6.43 -6.85 2.39
N GLU A 44 -6.11 -6.38 3.58
CA GLU A 44 -6.96 -5.51 4.37
C GLU A 44 -6.43 -4.09 4.22
N TYR A 45 -7.27 -3.15 3.82
CA TYR A 45 -6.90 -1.74 3.82
C TYR A 45 -6.95 -1.25 5.27
N LEU A 46 -5.83 -0.73 5.75
CA LEU A 46 -5.73 -0.24 7.10
C LEU A 46 -6.19 1.22 7.16
N GLY A 47 -5.83 2.02 6.16
CA GLY A 47 -6.02 3.47 6.19
C GLY A 47 -4.95 4.22 5.40
N LYS A 48 -5.03 5.55 5.40
CA LYS A 48 -4.09 6.43 4.68
C LYS A 48 -3.06 7.06 5.61
N GLY A 49 -1.95 7.54 5.06
CA GLY A 49 -1.07 8.44 5.77
C GLY A 49 -1.64 9.87 5.90
N TYR A 50 -0.83 10.75 6.48
CA TYR A 50 -1.24 12.14 6.74
C TYR A 50 -1.54 12.90 5.44
N TRP A 51 -0.78 12.57 4.39
CA TRP A 51 -0.89 13.19 3.08
C TRP A 51 -1.75 12.37 2.13
N GLY A 52 -2.12 12.96 1.01
CA GLY A 52 -2.74 12.25 -0.11
C GLY A 52 -4.17 11.73 0.08
N ASP A 53 -4.69 11.16 -1.00
CA ASP A 53 -6.06 10.66 -1.07
C ASP A 53 -6.20 9.24 -0.51
N ARG A 54 -7.37 9.00 0.10
CA ARG A 54 -7.76 7.68 0.62
C ARG A 54 -7.92 6.68 -0.52
N PHE A 55 -7.50 5.45 -0.25
CA PHE A 55 -7.61 4.34 -1.18
C PHE A 55 -9.03 4.17 -1.75
N ALA A 56 -10.06 4.23 -0.89
CA ALA A 56 -11.46 4.10 -1.29
C ALA A 56 -11.89 5.08 -2.40
N LYS A 57 -11.32 6.29 -2.44
CA LYS A 57 -11.63 7.31 -3.45
C LYS A 57 -10.96 7.03 -4.79
N ILE A 58 -9.77 6.41 -4.78
CA ILE A 58 -8.87 6.34 -5.95
C ILE A 58 -8.79 4.94 -6.58
N ARG A 59 -9.16 3.89 -5.83
CA ARG A 59 -9.04 2.48 -6.23
C ARG A 59 -9.79 2.06 -7.50
N HIS A 60 -10.84 2.80 -7.88
CA HIS A 60 -11.64 2.52 -9.09
C HIS A 60 -11.40 3.53 -10.22
N GLY A 61 -10.21 4.15 -10.26
CA GLY A 61 -9.85 5.11 -11.31
C GLY A 61 -10.24 6.56 -11.00
N GLY A 62 -10.55 6.85 -9.73
CA GLY A 62 -10.67 8.22 -9.25
C GLY A 62 -9.34 8.98 -9.37
N SER A 63 -9.43 10.29 -9.57
CA SER A 63 -8.26 11.16 -9.54
C SER A 63 -7.66 11.23 -8.14
N TRP A 64 -6.34 11.33 -8.07
CA TRP A 64 -5.58 11.58 -6.85
C TRP A 64 -4.88 12.96 -6.96
N GLY A 65 -4.61 13.57 -5.81
CA GLY A 65 -3.81 14.79 -5.68
C GLY A 65 -2.31 14.51 -5.81
N ASP A 66 -1.49 15.40 -5.27
CA ASP A 66 -0.03 15.33 -5.49
C ASP A 66 0.63 14.12 -4.80
N PHE A 67 0.00 13.63 -3.73
CA PHE A 67 0.46 12.51 -2.93
C PHE A 67 -0.57 11.39 -2.86
N VAL A 68 -0.07 10.17 -2.75
CA VAL A 68 -0.81 8.99 -2.33
C VAL A 68 -0.01 8.34 -1.20
N THR A 69 -0.67 7.94 -0.13
CA THR A 69 -0.06 7.16 0.96
C THR A 69 -1.14 6.32 1.63
N ASN A 70 -1.08 5.01 1.43
CA ASN A 70 -2.10 4.06 1.88
C ASN A 70 -1.44 2.79 2.40
N PHE A 71 -1.95 2.27 3.51
CA PHE A 71 -1.39 1.13 4.21
C PHE A 71 -2.31 -0.08 4.11
N PHE A 72 -1.71 -1.24 3.98
CA PHE A 72 -2.40 -2.51 3.84
C PHE A 72 -1.76 -3.58 4.71
N ARG A 73 -2.55 -4.58 5.09
CA ARG A 73 -2.09 -5.79 5.77
C ARG A 73 -2.46 -7.02 4.95
N CYS A 74 -1.52 -7.93 4.75
CA CYS A 74 -1.87 -9.24 4.23
C CYS A 74 -2.68 -10.01 5.25
N THR A 75 -3.85 -10.51 4.85
CA THR A 75 -4.73 -11.30 5.74
C THR A 75 -4.17 -12.69 6.04
N HIS A 76 -3.23 -13.19 5.24
CA HIS A 76 -2.62 -14.51 5.42
C HIS A 76 -1.38 -14.51 6.34
N CYS A 77 -0.46 -13.57 6.14
CA CYS A 77 0.84 -13.56 6.84
C CYS A 77 1.11 -12.28 7.63
N THR A 78 0.13 -11.39 7.71
CA THR A 78 0.17 -10.11 8.45
C THR A 78 1.22 -9.10 8.01
N GLN A 79 1.97 -9.37 6.92
CA GLN A 79 2.89 -8.42 6.30
C GLN A 79 2.20 -7.09 6.01
N LEU A 80 2.82 -6.00 6.47
CA LEU A 80 2.37 -4.64 6.18
C LEU A 80 2.95 -4.17 4.84
N PHE A 81 2.15 -3.39 4.13
CA PHE A 81 2.56 -2.73 2.91
C PHE A 81 2.21 -1.25 2.92
N HIS A 82 3.07 -0.46 2.29
CA HIS A 82 2.87 0.95 2.03
C HIS A 82 2.80 1.20 0.53
N LEU A 83 1.65 1.68 0.06
CA LEU A 83 1.50 2.24 -1.26
C LEU A 83 1.65 3.75 -1.15
N HIS A 84 2.75 4.28 -1.64
CA HIS A 84 3.00 5.71 -1.68
C HIS A 84 3.47 6.17 -3.05
N ALA A 85 3.13 7.41 -3.39
CA ALA A 85 3.65 8.08 -4.57
C ALA A 85 3.52 9.59 -4.45
N GLU A 86 4.53 10.32 -4.91
CA GLU A 86 4.46 11.73 -5.28
C GLU A 86 4.38 11.81 -6.80
N THR A 87 3.22 12.21 -7.33
CA THR A 87 2.96 12.14 -8.78
C THR A 87 3.14 13.45 -9.52
N TYR A 88 3.12 14.59 -8.82
CA TYR A 88 3.22 15.90 -9.46
C TYR A 88 4.67 16.33 -9.68
N HIS A 89 5.53 16.18 -8.67
CA HIS A 89 6.95 16.56 -8.76
C HIS A 89 7.87 15.44 -9.28
N GLY A 90 7.33 14.24 -9.52
CA GLY A 90 8.04 13.17 -10.22
C GLY A 90 9.02 12.36 -9.37
N SER A 91 9.01 12.49 -8.04
CA SER A 91 9.81 11.64 -7.15
C SER A 91 9.38 10.17 -7.21
N GLY A 92 8.18 9.90 -7.74
CA GLY A 92 7.65 8.56 -7.89
C GLY A 92 7.21 7.99 -6.55
N GLY A 93 7.32 6.69 -6.38
CA GLY A 93 6.98 6.00 -5.15
C GLY A 93 7.11 4.49 -5.27
N ALA A 94 6.43 3.77 -4.38
CA ALA A 94 6.45 2.32 -4.36
C ALA A 94 5.17 1.73 -3.78
N PHE A 95 4.93 0.47 -4.09
CA PHE A 95 4.14 -0.41 -3.24
C PHE A 95 5.08 -1.41 -2.60
N GLU A 96 5.49 -1.14 -1.36
CA GLU A 96 6.58 -1.86 -0.69
C GLU A 96 6.16 -2.49 0.62
N ALA A 97 6.86 -3.56 1.00
CA ALA A 97 6.69 -4.20 2.28
C ALA A 97 7.41 -3.36 3.35
N ILE A 98 6.75 -3.15 4.49
CA ILE A 98 7.30 -2.40 5.62
C ILE A 98 7.21 -3.23 6.90
N ASP A 99 8.10 -2.99 7.86
CA ASP A 99 8.06 -3.67 9.16
C ASP A 99 7.04 -3.04 10.12
N LYS A 100 6.81 -1.72 10.00
CA LYS A 100 5.91 -0.94 10.85
C LYS A 100 5.50 0.36 10.15
N ILE A 101 4.35 0.90 10.54
CA ILE A 101 3.90 2.24 10.17
C ILE A 101 4.59 3.24 11.10
N GLU A 102 5.35 4.20 10.56
CA GLU A 102 6.18 5.10 11.36
C GLU A 102 5.40 6.30 11.90
N LYS A 103 5.86 6.88 13.02
CA LYS A 103 5.13 7.97 13.72
C LYS A 103 5.09 9.29 12.95
N ASN A 104 6.02 9.52 12.03
CA ASN A 104 5.99 10.67 11.11
C ASN A 104 4.89 10.52 10.04
N GLU A 105 4.41 9.30 9.83
CA GLU A 105 3.24 8.98 9.02
C GLU A 105 2.03 8.91 9.94
N LYS A 106 1.37 10.04 10.19
CA LYS A 106 0.10 9.99 10.93
C LYS A 106 -0.91 9.17 10.12
N PHE A 107 -1.22 8.00 10.62
CA PHE A 107 -2.12 7.04 9.99
C PHE A 107 -3.58 7.36 10.35
N GLU A 108 -4.41 7.51 9.33
CA GLU A 108 -5.86 7.66 9.43
C GLU A 108 -6.53 6.32 9.09
N PRO A 109 -6.99 5.55 10.08
CA PRO A 109 -7.64 4.28 9.84
C PRO A 109 -8.94 4.44 9.03
N GLU A 110 -9.32 3.41 8.27
CA GLU A 110 -10.65 3.35 7.68
C GLU A 110 -11.69 3.21 8.80
N ASN A 111 -12.55 4.22 8.95
CA ASN A 111 -13.63 4.21 9.93
C ASN A 111 -14.76 3.34 9.36
N PRO A 112 -15.20 2.27 10.04
CA PRO A 112 -16.30 1.42 9.59
C PRO A 112 -17.64 2.17 9.51
#